data_AF-A0A660W2L1-F1
#
_entry.id   AF-A0A660W2L1-F1
#
_cell.length_a   1.000
_cell.length_b   1.000
_cell.length_c   1.000
_cell.angle_alpha   90.00
_cell.angle_beta   90.00
_cell.angle_gamma   90.00
#
_symmetry.space_group_name_H-M   'P 1'
#
loop_
_entity.id
_entity.type
_entity.pdbx_description
1 polymer ?
#
loop_
_entity_poly.entity_id
_entity_poly.type
_entity_poly.pdbx_seq_one_letter_code
_entity_poly.pdbx_strand_id
1 'polypeptide(L)'
;MIKFLGMGKKKPETVKKIGKGFIPTDKVKDMSKKGFSEPEIIDVLRKEGFSSNEIDSALTQALKIGVTGEEELPGKLPTLQELQAQQATPPVLPGMEQPAPQMPQIPEPSMQYPQQQYYPTEEYTSEELIESIVQERMGELNQRLTDFKAKYAVLERKMADLHHQLSTMSKGRSETEEKILNKIDSFKDTLNDINARMSSL
;
A
#
# COMPACT_ATOMS: atom_id res chain seq x y z
N MET A 1 41.38 28.42 35.28
CA MET A 1 39.90 28.60 35.35
C MET A 1 39.40 29.06 33.99
N ILE A 2 38.80 28.17 33.21
CA ILE A 2 38.27 28.47 31.87
C ILE A 2 36.75 28.32 31.94
N LYS A 3 36.03 29.43 31.77
CA LYS A 3 34.56 29.49 31.77
C LYS A 3 34.04 28.94 30.44
N PHE A 4 33.36 27.80 30.47
CA PHE A 4 32.61 27.27 29.33
C PHE A 4 31.32 28.07 29.14
N LEU A 5 31.26 28.79 28.02
CA LEU A 5 30.16 29.64 27.58
C LEU A 5 29.04 28.77 27.00
N GLY A 6 27.91 28.71 27.71
CA GLY A 6 26.74 27.93 27.34
C GLY A 6 26.06 28.44 26.07
N MET A 7 26.14 27.65 25.01
CA MET A 7 25.47 27.89 23.73
C MET A 7 24.00 27.46 23.85
N GLY A 8 23.14 28.42 24.23
CA GLY A 8 21.69 28.25 24.24
C GLY A 8 21.15 28.07 22.82
N LYS A 9 20.75 26.85 22.47
CA LYS A 9 19.99 26.55 21.25
C LYS A 9 18.62 27.24 21.33
N LYS A 10 18.50 28.42 20.73
CA LYS A 10 17.21 29.07 20.47
C LYS A 10 16.37 28.12 19.63
N LYS A 11 15.27 27.62 20.20
CA LYS A 11 14.26 26.85 19.45
C LYS A 11 13.69 27.77 18.37
N PRO A 12 13.67 27.37 17.10
CA PRO A 12 13.07 28.18 16.04
C PRO A 12 11.58 28.32 16.32
N GLU A 13 11.15 29.57 16.46
CA GLU A 13 9.76 29.97 16.52
C GLU A 13 9.07 29.50 15.23
N THR A 14 8.22 28.48 15.35
CA THR A 14 7.42 27.98 14.23
C THR A 14 6.36 29.03 13.89
N VAL A 15 6.71 29.94 12.99
CA VAL A 15 5.76 30.87 12.36
C VAL A 15 4.66 30.00 11.74
N LYS A 16 3.46 30.06 12.31
CA LYS A 16 2.28 29.38 11.76
C LYS A 16 1.99 30.01 10.40
N LYS A 17 2.54 29.40 9.34
CA LYS A 17 2.23 29.80 7.97
C LYS A 17 0.75 29.55 7.75
N ILE A 18 0.01 30.63 7.53
CA ILE A 18 -1.39 30.58 7.13
C ILE A 18 -1.41 29.85 5.78
N GLY A 19 -2.08 28.70 5.74
CA GLY A 19 -2.19 27.86 4.54
C GLY A 19 -2.95 28.55 3.42
N LYS A 20 -3.00 27.92 2.24
CA LYS A 20 -3.69 28.45 1.06
C LYS A 20 -5.21 28.32 1.12
N GLY A 21 -5.74 27.60 2.11
CA GLY A 21 -7.17 27.40 2.33
C GLY A 21 -7.80 26.30 1.47
N PHE A 22 -6.99 25.51 0.75
CA PHE A 22 -7.47 24.38 -0.04
C PHE A 22 -6.54 23.16 0.09
N ILE A 23 -7.10 21.97 -0.05
CA ILE A 23 -6.40 20.70 0.12
C ILE A 23 -5.90 20.22 -1.27
N PRO A 24 -4.59 20.08 -1.51
CA PRO A 24 -4.02 19.79 -2.83
C PRO A 24 -4.05 18.28 -3.20
N THR A 25 -5.21 17.63 -3.12
CA THR A 25 -5.35 16.17 -3.29
C THR A 25 -4.92 15.70 -4.69
N ASP A 26 -5.32 16.39 -5.75
CA ASP A 26 -4.97 16.03 -7.14
C ASP A 26 -3.46 16.06 -7.39
N LYS A 27 -2.77 17.00 -6.74
CA LYS A 27 -1.34 17.19 -6.90
C LYS A 27 -0.53 16.11 -6.20
N VAL A 28 -0.96 15.73 -5.01
CA VAL A 28 -0.40 14.57 -4.29
C VAL A 28 -0.57 13.30 -5.12
N LYS A 29 -1.75 13.09 -5.72
CA LYS A 29 -2.03 11.95 -6.60
C LYS A 29 -1.11 11.93 -7.83
N ASP A 30 -0.91 13.07 -8.48
CA ASP A 30 -0.02 13.19 -9.64
C ASP A 30 1.45 12.92 -9.26
N MET A 31 1.94 13.47 -8.14
CA MET A 31 3.30 13.21 -7.67
C MET A 31 3.51 11.76 -7.24
N SER A 32 2.51 11.15 -6.60
CA SER A 32 2.53 9.74 -6.24
C SER A 32 2.60 8.85 -7.49
N LYS A 33 1.81 9.15 -8.53
CA LYS A 33 1.86 8.45 -9.83
C LYS A 33 3.21 8.59 -10.53
N LYS A 34 3.90 9.72 -10.35
CA LYS A 34 5.26 9.96 -10.87
C LYS A 34 6.36 9.24 -10.07
N GLY A 35 6.01 8.59 -8.96
CA GLY A 35 6.94 7.83 -8.14
C GLY A 35 7.71 8.66 -7.11
N PHE A 36 7.25 9.88 -6.80
CA PHE A 36 7.83 10.65 -5.70
C PHE A 36 7.53 9.98 -4.36
N SER A 37 8.53 9.97 -3.48
CA SER A 37 8.35 9.51 -2.10
C SER A 37 7.54 10.53 -1.29
N GLU A 38 6.77 10.06 -0.32
CA GLU A 38 5.99 10.91 0.59
C GLU A 38 6.77 12.11 1.19
N PRO A 39 8.01 11.95 1.71
CA PRO A 39 8.78 13.10 2.20
C PRO A 39 9.11 14.13 1.12
N GLU A 40 9.35 13.71 -0.13
CA GLU A 40 9.58 14.63 -1.25
C GLU A 40 8.31 15.41 -1.61
N ILE A 41 7.14 14.75 -1.58
CA ILE A 41 5.85 15.39 -1.82
C ILE A 41 5.59 16.48 -0.76
N ILE A 42 5.86 16.18 0.51
CA ILE A 42 5.72 17.14 1.62
C ILE A 42 6.62 18.36 1.41
N ASP A 43 7.87 18.15 0.99
CA ASP A 43 8.82 19.24 0.76
C ASP A 43 8.40 20.14 -0.40
N VAL A 44 7.89 19.57 -1.50
CA VAL A 44 7.39 20.35 -2.63
C VAL A 44 6.15 21.16 -2.23
N LEU A 45 5.18 20.56 -1.54
CA LEU A 45 3.98 21.27 -1.10
C LEU A 45 4.29 22.36 -0.07
N ARG A 46 5.25 22.12 0.83
CA ARG A 46 5.71 23.14 1.78
C ARG A 46 6.41 24.30 1.08
N LYS A 47 7.20 24.04 0.02
CA LYS A 47 7.81 25.08 -0.82
C LYS A 47 6.76 25.90 -1.56
N GLU A 48 5.67 25.27 -1.96
CA GLU A 48 4.54 25.96 -2.60
C GLU A 48 3.68 26.77 -1.64
N GLY A 49 3.86 26.59 -0.32
CA GLY A 49 3.18 27.37 0.71
C GLY A 49 1.94 26.70 1.30
N PHE A 50 1.77 25.39 1.11
CA PHE A 50 0.75 24.65 1.84
C PHE A 50 1.17 24.47 3.31
N SER A 51 0.18 24.53 4.20
CA SER A 51 0.38 24.27 5.62
C SER A 51 0.50 22.76 5.88
N SER A 52 1.18 22.36 6.98
CA SER A 52 1.32 20.93 7.30
C SER A 52 -0.03 20.21 7.39
N ASN A 53 -1.05 20.84 7.96
CA ASN A 53 -2.38 20.25 8.10
C ASN A 53 -3.05 19.98 6.73
N GLU A 54 -2.87 20.90 5.75
CA GLU A 54 -3.39 20.72 4.39
C GLU A 54 -2.67 19.58 3.67
N ILE A 55 -1.35 19.46 3.88
CA ILE A 55 -0.52 18.41 3.29
C ILE A 55 -0.93 17.03 3.83
N ASP A 56 -1.04 16.90 5.15
CA ASP A 56 -1.42 15.64 5.81
C ASP A 56 -2.84 15.22 5.41
N SER A 57 -3.76 16.19 5.31
CA SER A 57 -5.12 15.94 4.82
C SER A 57 -5.13 15.46 3.37
N ALA A 58 -4.33 16.08 2.49
CA ALA A 58 -4.24 15.70 1.08
C ALA A 58 -3.63 14.31 0.88
N LEU A 59 -2.58 13.97 1.66
CA LEU A 59 -1.97 12.63 1.66
C LEU A 59 -2.97 11.57 2.10
N THR A 60 -3.70 11.82 3.19
CA THR A 60 -4.74 10.90 3.68
C THR A 60 -5.84 10.67 2.65
N GLN A 61 -6.31 11.75 1.99
CA GLN A 61 -7.33 11.64 0.94
C GLN A 61 -6.81 10.91 -0.30
N ALA A 62 -5.59 11.20 -0.75
CA ALA A 62 -4.99 10.54 -1.90
C ALA A 62 -4.80 9.03 -1.66
N LEU A 63 -4.36 8.63 -0.46
CA LEU A 63 -4.26 7.23 -0.07
C LEU A 63 -5.63 6.55 -0.02
N LYS A 64 -6.65 7.21 0.53
CA LYS A 64 -8.01 6.68 0.58
C LYS A 64 -8.53 6.36 -0.83
N ILE A 65 -8.34 7.27 -1.79
CA ILE A 65 -8.75 7.08 -3.20
C ILE A 65 -7.93 5.98 -3.89
N GLY A 66 -6.61 5.92 -3.63
CA GLY A 66 -5.73 4.92 -4.23
C GLY A 66 -6.02 3.49 -3.77
N VAL A 67 -6.50 3.32 -2.53
CA VAL A 67 -6.81 2.01 -1.94
C VAL A 67 -8.21 1.52 -2.34
N THR A 68 -9.17 2.41 -2.56
CA THR A 68 -10.53 2.01 -2.98
C THR A 68 -10.66 1.77 -4.48
N GLY A 69 -9.68 2.16 -5.31
CA GLY A 69 -9.64 1.83 -6.74
C GLY A 69 -10.79 2.40 -7.60
N GLU A 70 -11.70 3.16 -7.00
CA GLU A 70 -12.81 3.80 -7.68
C GLU A 70 -12.35 5.15 -8.23
N GLU A 71 -11.97 5.17 -9.52
CA GLU A 71 -12.08 6.38 -10.33
C GLU A 71 -13.55 6.82 -10.33
N GLU A 72 -13.84 7.93 -9.67
CA GLU A 72 -15.17 8.54 -9.62
C GLU A 72 -15.74 8.76 -11.02
N LEU A 73 -16.66 7.89 -11.43
CA LEU A 73 -17.82 8.33 -12.19
C LEU A 73 -18.75 9.07 -11.22
N PRO A 74 -19.38 10.20 -11.61
CA PRO A 74 -20.23 10.97 -10.73
C PRO A 74 -21.59 10.25 -10.58
N GLY A 75 -21.63 9.24 -9.72
CA GLY A 75 -22.83 8.53 -9.30
C GLY A 75 -22.92 8.59 -7.78
N LYS A 76 -23.88 9.36 -7.26
CA LYS A 76 -24.21 9.45 -5.83
C LYS A 76 -24.27 8.04 -5.22
N LEU A 77 -23.33 7.74 -4.32
CA LEU A 77 -23.47 6.62 -3.41
C LEU A 77 -24.47 6.99 -2.30
N PRO A 78 -25.34 6.05 -1.89
CA PRO A 78 -26.35 6.30 -0.87
C PRO A 78 -25.67 6.60 0.47
N THR A 79 -26.13 7.65 1.13
CA THR A 79 -25.72 7.99 2.50
C THR A 79 -26.07 6.85 3.45
N LEU A 80 -25.22 6.62 4.47
CA LEU A 80 -25.40 5.60 5.53
C LEU A 80 -26.79 5.67 6.22
N GLN A 81 -27.47 6.80 6.11
CA GLN A 81 -28.82 7.05 6.61
C GLN A 81 -29.94 6.31 5.83
N GLU A 82 -29.72 5.97 4.56
CA GLU A 82 -30.67 5.17 3.76
C GLU A 82 -30.58 3.66 4.06
N LEU A 83 -29.40 3.16 4.44
CA LEU A 83 -29.22 1.75 4.85
C LEU A 83 -29.82 1.45 6.23
N GLN A 84 -30.03 2.45 7.09
CA GLN A 84 -30.75 2.28 8.36
C GLN A 84 -32.29 2.34 8.22
N ALA A 85 -32.82 2.84 7.09
CA ALA A 85 -34.26 2.93 6.88
C ALA A 85 -34.91 1.62 6.38
N GLN A 86 -34.12 0.60 6.01
CA GLN A 86 -34.63 -0.68 5.49
C GLN A 86 -34.66 -1.84 6.51
N GLN A 87 -34.40 -1.56 7.80
CA GLN A 87 -34.48 -2.56 8.89
C GLN A 87 -35.67 -2.36 9.85
N ALA A 88 -36.73 -1.69 9.40
CA ALA A 88 -37.95 -1.51 10.18
C ALA A 88 -39.10 -2.40 9.68
N THR A 89 -38.97 -3.72 9.87
CA THR A 89 -40.13 -4.60 10.07
C THR A 89 -39.80 -5.62 11.17
N PRO A 90 -40.15 -5.35 12.44
CA PRO A 90 -40.12 -6.38 13.45
C PRO A 90 -41.20 -7.43 13.15
N PRO A 91 -40.90 -8.73 13.21
CA PRO A 91 -41.93 -9.76 13.28
C PRO A 91 -42.69 -9.62 14.60
N VAL A 92 -44.00 -9.38 14.50
CA VAL A 92 -44.92 -9.43 15.65
C VAL A 92 -45.01 -10.88 16.11
N LEU A 93 -44.35 -11.20 17.22
CA LEU A 93 -44.55 -12.44 17.97
C LEU A 93 -45.81 -12.30 18.83
N PRO A 94 -46.76 -13.26 18.78
CA PRO A 94 -47.94 -13.27 19.65
C PRO A 94 -47.55 -13.45 21.11
N GLY A 95 -48.31 -12.80 21.99
CA GLY A 95 -47.99 -12.61 23.39
C GLY A 95 -47.72 -13.88 24.18
N MET A 96 -46.67 -13.83 24.99
CA MET A 96 -46.57 -14.58 26.23
C MET A 96 -46.54 -13.57 27.38
N GLU A 97 -47.62 -13.53 28.14
CA GLU A 97 -47.66 -12.89 29.46
C GLU A 97 -46.57 -13.52 30.33
N GLN A 98 -45.60 -12.71 30.75
CA GLN A 98 -44.62 -13.11 31.75
C GLN A 98 -45.17 -12.73 33.14
N PRO A 99 -45.47 -13.70 34.01
CA PRO A 99 -45.85 -13.39 35.38
C PRO A 99 -44.64 -12.84 36.16
N ALA A 100 -44.89 -11.78 36.92
CA ALA A 100 -43.89 -11.14 37.77
C ALA A 100 -43.31 -12.15 38.78
N PRO A 101 -41.97 -12.29 38.88
CA PRO A 101 -41.36 -13.13 39.90
C PRO A 101 -41.43 -12.44 41.26
N GLN A 102 -42.21 -13.01 42.18
CA GLN A 102 -42.11 -12.71 43.60
C GLN A 102 -40.76 -13.23 44.11
N MET A 103 -39.96 -12.35 44.69
CA MET A 103 -38.69 -12.71 45.34
C MET A 103 -38.96 -13.52 46.62
N PRO A 104 -38.46 -14.77 46.73
CA PRO A 104 -38.40 -15.48 48.00
C PRO A 104 -37.24 -14.92 48.84
N GLN A 105 -37.52 -14.44 50.05
CA GLN A 105 -36.48 -14.19 51.06
C GLN A 105 -35.87 -15.54 51.46
N ILE A 106 -34.63 -15.77 51.04
CA ILE A 106 -33.83 -16.92 51.46
C ILE A 106 -33.04 -16.51 52.71
N PRO A 107 -33.19 -17.21 53.86
CA PRO A 107 -32.39 -17.00 55.05
C PRO A 107 -30.90 -17.23 54.76
N GLU A 108 -30.05 -16.27 55.13
CA GLU A 108 -28.59 -16.33 55.01
C GLU A 108 -28.03 -17.58 55.71
N PRO A 109 -27.48 -18.55 54.96
CA PRO A 109 -26.61 -19.56 55.54
C PRO A 109 -25.21 -18.97 55.65
N SER A 110 -24.67 -18.93 56.87
CA SER A 110 -23.27 -18.67 57.18
C SER A 110 -22.37 -19.74 56.57
N MET A 111 -22.10 -19.62 55.26
CA MET A 111 -21.13 -20.46 54.56
C MET A 111 -19.73 -20.02 54.95
N GLN A 112 -19.20 -20.75 55.92
CA GLN A 112 -17.80 -20.82 56.28
C GLN A 112 -17.00 -21.22 55.03
N TYR A 113 -16.32 -20.25 54.42
CA TYR A 113 -15.50 -20.45 53.24
C TYR A 113 -14.41 -21.50 53.53
N PRO A 114 -14.36 -22.63 52.79
CA PRO A 114 -13.20 -23.49 52.82
C PRO A 114 -12.00 -22.69 52.30
N GLN A 115 -10.91 -22.71 53.07
CA GLN A 115 -9.59 -22.21 52.67
C GLN A 115 -9.31 -22.63 51.24
N GLN A 116 -9.31 -21.68 50.31
CA GLN A 116 -8.88 -21.90 48.95
C GLN A 116 -7.42 -22.34 49.03
N GLN A 117 -7.17 -23.60 48.69
CA GLN A 117 -5.83 -24.04 48.37
C GLN A 117 -5.32 -23.13 47.26
N TYR A 118 -4.32 -22.36 47.63
CA TYR A 118 -3.52 -21.50 46.79
C TYR A 118 -2.90 -22.42 45.72
N TYR A 119 -3.57 -22.55 44.58
CA TYR A 119 -2.92 -23.10 43.40
C TYR A 119 -1.72 -22.18 43.14
N PRO A 120 -0.50 -22.71 43.01
CA PRO A 120 0.62 -21.92 42.53
C PRO A 120 0.19 -21.43 41.15
N THR A 121 -0.12 -20.15 41.07
CA THR A 121 -0.22 -19.48 39.79
C THR A 121 1.20 -19.57 39.27
N GLU A 122 1.44 -20.44 38.28
CA GLU A 122 2.66 -20.34 37.49
C GLU A 122 2.63 -18.93 36.92
N GLU A 123 3.30 -18.02 37.63
CA GLU A 123 3.66 -16.70 37.16
C GLU A 123 4.56 -16.96 35.97
N TYR A 124 3.96 -17.12 34.79
CA TYR A 124 4.61 -16.75 33.56
C TYR A 124 5.13 -15.35 33.81
N THR A 125 6.44 -15.26 34.04
CA THR A 125 7.07 -13.98 34.27
C THR A 125 6.73 -13.13 33.05
N SER A 126 6.42 -11.86 33.28
CA SER A 126 6.12 -10.94 32.18
C SER A 126 7.20 -10.97 31.10
N GLU A 127 8.42 -11.37 31.45
CA GLU A 127 9.55 -11.64 30.56
C GLU A 127 9.28 -12.78 29.56
N GLU A 128 8.80 -13.95 29.99
CA GLU A 128 8.48 -15.07 29.07
C GLU A 128 7.36 -14.72 28.07
N LEU A 129 6.36 -13.96 28.53
CA LEU A 129 5.30 -13.47 27.64
C LEU A 129 5.87 -12.50 26.60
N ILE A 130 6.76 -11.59 27.00
CA ILE A 130 7.43 -10.66 26.07
C ILE A 130 8.30 -11.43 25.08
N GLU A 131 9.06 -12.42 25.54
CA GLU A 131 9.91 -13.25 24.67
C GLU A 131 9.08 -14.01 23.63
N SER A 132 7.94 -14.60 24.01
CA SER A 132 7.06 -15.30 23.05
C SER A 132 6.52 -14.36 21.96
N ILE A 133 6.11 -13.14 22.33
CA ILE A 133 5.61 -12.13 21.37
C ILE A 133 6.74 -11.69 20.44
N VAL A 134 7.94 -11.44 20.96
CA VAL A 134 9.10 -11.06 20.16
C VAL A 134 9.47 -12.18 19.19
N GLN A 135 9.47 -13.43 19.66
CA GLN A 135 9.79 -14.59 18.84
C GLN A 135 8.75 -14.80 17.72
N GLU A 136 7.47 -14.66 18.02
CA GLU A 136 6.39 -14.72 17.03
C GLU A 136 6.57 -13.64 15.96
N ARG A 137 6.76 -12.38 16.37
CA ARG A 137 6.97 -11.26 15.44
C ARG A 137 8.22 -11.40 14.59
N MET A 138 9.31 -11.91 15.17
CA MET A 138 10.54 -12.15 14.44
C MET A 138 10.38 -13.31 13.44
N GLY A 139 9.59 -14.33 13.80
CA GLY A 139 9.19 -15.42 12.91
C GLY A 139 8.41 -14.92 11.69
N GLU A 140 7.37 -14.12 11.92
CA GLU A 140 6.58 -13.49 10.85
C GLU A 140 7.45 -12.64 9.91
N LEU A 141 8.37 -11.86 10.48
CA LEU A 141 9.29 -11.01 9.72
C LEU A 141 10.24 -11.86 8.86
N ASN A 142 10.82 -12.90 9.43
CA ASN A 142 11.69 -13.83 8.70
C ASN A 142 10.96 -14.55 7.56
N GLN A 143 9.70 -14.93 7.78
CA GLN A 143 8.87 -15.53 6.75
C GLN A 143 8.61 -14.54 5.60
N ARG A 144 8.18 -13.30 5.92
CA ARG A 144 7.99 -12.25 4.91
C ARG A 144 9.26 -11.93 4.14
N LEU A 145 10.41 -11.90 4.81
CA LEU A 145 11.70 -11.68 4.17
C LEU A 145 12.07 -12.82 3.21
N THR A 146 11.74 -14.06 3.60
CA THR A 146 11.96 -15.25 2.76
C THR A 146 11.07 -15.20 1.52
N ASP A 147 9.78 -14.88 1.68
CA ASP A 147 8.85 -14.71 0.57
C ASP A 147 9.30 -13.60 -0.38
N PHE A 148 9.79 -12.48 0.17
CA PHE A 148 10.33 -11.38 -0.61
C PHE A 148 11.55 -11.81 -1.43
N LYS A 149 12.51 -12.54 -0.83
CA LYS A 149 13.66 -13.11 -1.54
C LYS A 149 13.25 -14.06 -2.65
N ALA A 150 12.26 -14.93 -2.41
CA ALA A 150 11.74 -15.85 -3.41
C ALA A 150 11.10 -15.10 -4.60
N LYS A 151 10.28 -14.08 -4.31
CA LYS A 151 9.67 -13.22 -5.34
C LYS A 151 10.73 -12.46 -6.15
N TYR A 152 11.77 -11.97 -5.49
CA TYR A 152 12.88 -11.29 -6.16
C TYR A 152 13.64 -12.23 -7.11
N ALA A 153 13.96 -13.46 -6.67
CA ALA A 153 14.61 -14.45 -7.51
C ALA A 153 13.76 -14.83 -8.75
N VAL A 154 12.43 -14.91 -8.60
CA VAL A 154 11.52 -15.13 -9.74
C VAL A 154 11.53 -13.93 -10.70
N LEU A 155 11.53 -12.71 -10.17
CA LEU A 155 11.60 -11.50 -10.98
C LEU A 155 12.90 -11.42 -11.78
N GLU A 156 14.02 -11.73 -11.14
CA GLU A 156 15.35 -11.74 -11.78
C GLU A 156 15.40 -12.76 -12.94
N ARG A 157 14.85 -13.96 -12.74
CA ARG A 157 14.72 -14.95 -13.83
C ARG A 157 13.87 -14.44 -14.99
N LYS A 158 12.70 -13.84 -14.69
CA LYS A 158 11.84 -13.25 -15.74
C LYS A 158 12.55 -12.14 -16.51
N MET A 159 13.37 -11.33 -15.83
CA MET A 159 14.16 -10.28 -16.48
C MET A 159 15.24 -10.85 -17.39
N ALA A 160 15.92 -11.92 -16.95
CA ALA A 160 16.88 -12.65 -17.78
C ALA A 160 16.22 -13.29 -19.01
N ASP A 161 15.05 -13.91 -18.84
CA ASP A 161 14.28 -14.51 -19.94
C ASP A 161 13.83 -13.46 -20.96
N LEU A 162 13.31 -12.32 -20.49
CA LEU A 162 12.94 -11.19 -21.35
C LEU A 162 14.15 -10.64 -22.13
N HIS A 163 15.30 -10.50 -21.47
CA HIS A 163 16.52 -10.07 -22.14
C HIS A 163 16.95 -11.06 -23.22
N HIS A 164 16.88 -12.36 -22.94
CA HIS A 164 17.16 -13.39 -23.93
C HIS A 164 16.19 -13.34 -25.11
N GLN A 165 14.88 -13.21 -24.86
CA GLN A 165 13.87 -13.07 -25.91
C GLN A 165 14.10 -11.84 -26.78
N LEU A 166 14.39 -10.68 -26.17
CA LEU A 166 14.70 -9.44 -26.87
C LEU A 166 15.94 -9.61 -27.76
N SER A 167 16.99 -10.26 -27.23
CA SER A 167 18.22 -10.52 -27.98
C SER A 167 17.96 -11.43 -29.20
N THR A 168 17.21 -12.52 -29.01
CA THR A 168 16.83 -13.43 -30.10
C THR A 168 15.98 -12.75 -31.15
N MET A 169 15.00 -11.93 -30.73
CA MET A 169 14.17 -11.15 -31.66
C MET A 169 15.00 -10.12 -32.44
N SER A 170 15.94 -9.44 -31.78
CA SER A 170 16.86 -8.49 -32.42
C SER A 170 17.73 -9.17 -33.47
N LYS A 171 18.32 -10.33 -33.15
CA LYS A 171 19.12 -11.10 -34.11
C LYS A 171 18.30 -11.56 -35.30
N GLY A 172 17.10 -12.09 -35.05
CA GLY A 172 16.19 -12.50 -36.12
C GLY A 172 15.82 -11.35 -37.06
N ARG A 173 15.60 -10.15 -36.53
CA ARG A 173 15.37 -8.95 -37.35
C ARG A 173 16.60 -8.60 -38.20
N SER A 174 17.79 -8.56 -37.62
CA SER A 174 19.03 -8.27 -38.35
C SER A 174 19.26 -9.29 -39.48
N GLU A 175 19.04 -10.58 -39.23
CA GLU A 175 19.14 -11.62 -40.27
C GLU A 175 18.11 -11.43 -41.38
N THR A 176 16.89 -11.00 -41.07
CA THR A 176 15.87 -10.70 -42.09
C THR A 176 16.23 -9.47 -42.92
N GLU A 177 16.76 -8.42 -42.30
CA GLU A 177 17.21 -7.22 -42.98
C GLU A 177 18.38 -7.54 -43.92
N GLU A 178 19.35 -8.33 -43.46
CA GLU A 178 20.48 -8.79 -44.28
C GLU A 178 20.00 -9.62 -45.48
N LYS A 179 19.03 -10.53 -45.29
CA LYS A 179 18.43 -11.30 -46.40
C LYS A 179 17.71 -10.40 -47.41
N ILE A 180 17.06 -9.33 -46.96
CA ILE A 180 16.41 -8.36 -47.84
C ILE A 180 17.45 -7.59 -48.65
N LEU A 181 18.52 -7.11 -48.02
CA LEU A 181 19.63 -6.43 -48.69
C LEU A 181 20.28 -7.33 -49.75
N ASN A 182 20.62 -8.56 -49.39
CA ASN A 182 21.19 -9.54 -50.32
C ASN A 182 20.26 -9.83 -51.52
N LYS A 183 18.93 -9.87 -51.31
CA LYS A 183 17.95 -10.01 -52.40
C LYS A 183 17.92 -8.77 -53.29
N ILE A 184 17.95 -7.57 -52.72
CA ILE A 184 17.99 -6.31 -53.49
C ILE A 184 19.25 -6.27 -54.37
N ASP A 185 20.41 -6.64 -53.83
CA ASP A 185 21.66 -6.68 -54.59
C ASP A 185 21.60 -7.71 -55.73
N SER A 186 21.09 -8.92 -55.47
CA SER A 186 20.89 -9.92 -56.52
C SER A 186 19.94 -9.44 -57.62
N PHE A 187 18.93 -8.65 -57.27
CA PHE A 187 17.98 -8.07 -58.23
C PHE A 187 18.60 -6.93 -59.04
N LYS A 188 19.49 -6.14 -58.41
CA LYS A 188 20.28 -5.14 -59.11
C LYS A 188 21.21 -5.77 -60.14
N ASP A 189 21.84 -6.89 -59.80
CA ASP A 189 22.70 -7.64 -60.73
C ASP A 189 21.93 -8.22 -61.92
N THR A 190 20.73 -8.79 -61.68
CA THR A 190 19.87 -9.29 -62.76
C THR A 190 19.38 -8.15 -63.67
N LEU A 191 19.03 -6.99 -63.10
CA LEU A 191 18.67 -5.79 -63.89
C LEU A 191 19.85 -5.28 -64.71
N ASN A 192 21.06 -5.31 -64.17
CA ASN A 192 22.27 -4.91 -64.91
C ASN A 192 22.55 -5.86 -66.09
N ASP A 193 22.39 -7.18 -65.92
CA ASP A 193 22.53 -8.15 -67.01
C ASP A 193 21.47 -7.92 -68.11
N ILE A 194 20.21 -7.70 -67.73
CA ILE A 194 19.13 -7.38 -68.68
C ILE A 194 19.45 -6.10 -69.44
N ASN A 195 19.90 -5.05 -68.74
CA ASN A 195 20.25 -3.77 -69.34
C ASN A 195 21.43 -3.90 -70.32
N ALA A 196 22.44 -4.70 -69.99
CA ALA A 196 23.57 -5.00 -70.86
C ALA A 196 23.11 -5.72 -72.14
N ARG A 197 22.24 -6.73 -72.02
CA ARG A 197 21.66 -7.45 -73.17
C ARG A 197 20.83 -6.52 -74.06
N MET A 198 19.97 -5.69 -73.45
CA MET A 198 19.18 -4.70 -74.19
C MET A 198 20.05 -3.68 -74.93
N SER A 199 21.16 -3.25 -74.33
CA SER A 199 22.07 -2.28 -74.95
C SER A 199 22.89 -2.87 -76.11
N SER A 200 22.92 -4.20 -76.24
CA SER A 200 23.64 -4.91 -77.31
C SER A 200 22.81 -5.22 -78.55
N LEU A 201 21.48 -5.03 -78.47
CA LEU A 201 20.51 -5.19 -79.56
C LEU A 201 20.37 -3.89 -80.36
#